data_AF-A0A7V9IXV4-F1
#
_entry.id   AF-A0A7V9IXV4-F1
#
_cell.length_a   1.000
_cell.length_b   1.000
_cell.length_c   1.000
_cell.angle_alpha   90.00
_cell.angle_beta   90.00
_cell.angle_gamma   90.00
#
_symmetry.space_group_name_H-M   'P 1'
#
loop_
_entity.id
_entity.type
_entity.pdbx_description
1 polymer ?
#
loop_
_entity_poly.entity_id
_entity_poly.type
_entity_poly.pdbx_seq_one_letter_code
_entity_poly.pdbx_strand_id
1 'polypeptide(L)'
;MNSTRAQAYGRVVKTLEDLAESKLHAEEMQTVREAADALFFCEDLNGDPSAEHALAGLYELLDRLVESERVQVETAERLTADVEACGPFASVV
;
A
#
# COMPACT_ATOMS: atom_id res chain seq x y z
N MET A 1 12.06 -9.16 10.45
CA MET A 1 10.85 -8.33 10.60
C MET A 1 11.00 -7.40 11.80
N ASN A 2 10.89 -6.09 11.60
CA ASN A 2 11.02 -5.07 12.65
C ASN A 2 9.63 -4.48 12.99
N SER A 3 9.44 -4.01 14.24
CA SER A 3 8.20 -3.43 14.76
C SER A 3 7.64 -2.31 13.86
N THR A 4 8.50 -1.52 13.22
CA THR A 4 8.09 -0.44 12.31
C THR A 4 7.27 -0.93 11.12
N ARG A 5 7.69 -2.03 10.46
CA ARG A 5 6.96 -2.61 9.31
C ARG A 5 5.59 -3.16 9.72
N ALA A 6 5.52 -3.80 10.88
CA ALA A 6 4.26 -4.34 11.40
C ALA A 6 3.27 -3.22 11.77
N GLN A 7 3.76 -2.11 12.32
CA GLN A 7 2.92 -0.94 12.59
C GLN A 7 2.42 -0.29 11.30
N ALA A 8 3.27 -0.18 10.28
CA ALA A 8 2.87 0.32 8.95
C ALA A 8 1.77 -0.54 8.34
N TYR A 9 1.94 -1.87 8.36
CA TYR A 9 0.93 -2.81 7.90
C TYR A 9 -0.40 -2.63 8.63
N GLY A 10 -0.38 -2.44 9.95
CA GLY A 10 -1.59 -2.14 10.72
C GLY A 10 -2.30 -0.85 10.28
N ARG A 11 -1.57 0.20 9.88
CA ARG A 11 -2.16 1.43 9.35
C ARG A 11 -2.76 1.26 7.97
N VAL A 12 -2.14 0.43 7.11
CA VAL A 12 -2.71 0.04 5.81
C VAL A 12 -4.06 -0.67 6.01
N VAL A 13 -4.09 -1.71 6.86
CA VAL A 13 -5.32 -2.47 7.14
C VAL A 13 -6.41 -1.54 7.65
N LYS A 14 -6.09 -0.66 8.61
CA LYS A 14 -7.05 0.30 9.15
C LYS A 14 -7.59 1.26 8.08
N THR A 15 -6.72 1.78 7.21
CA THR A 15 -7.15 2.67 6.12
C THR A 15 -8.08 1.96 5.13
N LEU A 16 -7.83 0.67 4.85
CA LEU A 16 -8.73 -0.13 4.02
C LEU A 16 -10.08 -0.36 4.70
N GLU A 17 -10.11 -0.60 6.01
CA GLU A 17 -11.36 -0.69 6.78
C GLU A 17 -12.14 0.62 6.77
N ASP A 18 -11.47 1.76 6.92
CA ASP A 18 -12.09 3.10 6.88
C ASP A 18 -12.67 3.45 5.48
N LEU A 19 -12.10 2.87 4.41
CA LEU A 19 -12.54 3.10 3.03
C LEU A 19 -13.49 1.99 2.50
N ALA A 20 -13.73 0.95 3.30
CA ALA A 20 -14.59 -0.17 2.92
C ALA A 20 -16.07 0.25 2.75
N GLU A 21 -16.84 -0.63 2.11
CA GLU A 21 -18.30 -0.54 1.83
C GLU A 21 -18.78 0.63 0.95
N SER A 22 -18.04 1.74 0.84
CA SER A 22 -18.50 2.94 0.11
C SER A 22 -17.53 3.48 -0.93
N LYS A 23 -16.22 3.21 -0.80
CA LYS A 23 -15.20 3.83 -1.65
C LYS A 23 -14.28 2.85 -2.38
N LEU A 24 -14.13 1.62 -1.91
CA LEU A 24 -13.24 0.60 -2.48
C LEU A 24 -13.99 -0.72 -2.73
N HIS A 25 -13.74 -1.33 -3.88
CA HIS A 25 -14.18 -2.69 -4.22
C HIS A 25 -13.26 -3.74 -3.60
N ALA A 26 -13.73 -4.98 -3.51
CA ALA A 26 -12.98 -6.09 -2.93
C ALA A 26 -11.65 -6.34 -3.66
N GLU A 27 -11.65 -6.27 -4.99
CA GLU A 27 -10.45 -6.44 -5.82
C GLU A 27 -9.44 -5.31 -5.59
N GLU A 28 -9.91 -4.08 -5.44
CA GLU A 28 -9.06 -2.91 -5.17
C GLU A 28 -8.42 -3.02 -3.76
N MET A 29 -9.19 -3.45 -2.75
CA MET A 29 -8.64 -3.72 -1.41
C MET A 29 -7.61 -4.85 -1.44
N GLN A 30 -7.83 -5.87 -2.28
CA GLN A 30 -6.89 -6.98 -2.43
C GLN A 30 -5.57 -6.51 -3.03
N THR A 31 -5.58 -5.67 -4.08
CA THR A 31 -4.36 -5.10 -4.66
C THR A 31 -3.51 -4.35 -3.63
N VAL A 32 -4.15 -3.53 -2.77
CA VAL A 32 -3.42 -2.81 -1.72
C VAL A 32 -2.78 -3.77 -0.71
N ARG A 33 -3.51 -4.82 -0.31
CA ARG A 33 -2.99 -5.84 0.62
C ARG A 33 -1.84 -6.63 0.00
N GLU A 34 -1.96 -7.02 -1.26
CA GLU A 34 -0.90 -7.75 -1.98
C GLU A 34 0.38 -6.92 -2.09
N ALA A 35 0.28 -5.62 -2.37
CA ALA A 35 1.43 -4.72 -2.35
C ALA A 35 2.06 -4.60 -0.95
N ALA A 36 1.24 -4.43 0.09
CA ALA A 36 1.72 -4.35 1.46
C ALA A 36 2.39 -5.65 1.92
N ASP A 37 1.81 -6.81 1.60
CA ASP A 37 2.35 -8.14 1.91
C ASP A 37 3.68 -8.37 1.17
N ALA A 38 3.72 -8.09 -0.14
CA ALA A 38 4.92 -8.24 -0.95
C ALA A 38 6.07 -7.39 -0.37
N LEU A 39 5.81 -6.12 -0.06
CA LEU A 39 6.81 -5.25 0.58
C LEU A 39 7.18 -5.69 1.99
N PHE A 40 6.22 -6.17 2.77
CA PHE A 40 6.47 -6.62 4.15
C PHE A 40 7.51 -7.74 4.24
N PHE A 41 7.43 -8.70 3.31
CA PHE A 41 8.37 -9.82 3.19
C PHE A 41 9.60 -9.50 2.34
N CYS A 42 9.58 -8.42 1.56
CA CYS A 42 10.71 -8.00 0.73
C CYS A 42 11.90 -7.51 1.58
N GLU A 43 13.10 -8.00 1.24
CA GLU A 43 14.37 -7.58 1.84
C GLU A 43 15.10 -6.53 0.98
N ASP A 44 14.98 -6.63 -0.34
CA ASP A 44 15.55 -5.69 -1.31
C ASP A 44 14.61 -5.58 -2.53
N LEU A 45 14.08 -4.37 -2.80
CA LEU A 45 13.12 -4.19 -3.90
C LEU A 45 13.79 -4.40 -5.26
N ASN A 46 15.05 -3.98 -5.41
CA ASN A 46 15.77 -4.09 -6.68
C ASN A 46 16.00 -5.56 -7.11
N GLY A 47 16.04 -6.48 -6.14
CA GLY A 47 16.14 -7.92 -6.36
C GLY A 47 14.81 -8.66 -6.44
N ASP A 48 13.68 -7.99 -6.18
CA ASP A 48 12.35 -8.61 -6.09
C ASP A 48 11.37 -7.98 -7.09
N PRO A 49 11.35 -8.48 -8.34
CA PRO A 49 10.47 -7.94 -9.38
C PRO A 49 8.98 -8.16 -9.07
N SER A 50 8.64 -9.14 -8.22
CA SER A 50 7.26 -9.35 -7.79
C SER A 50 6.80 -8.26 -6.85
N ALA A 51 7.65 -7.85 -5.90
CA ALA A 51 7.37 -6.72 -5.02
C ALA A 51 7.34 -5.39 -5.78
N GLU A 52 8.23 -5.19 -6.75
CA GLU A 52 8.20 -4.02 -7.64
C GLU A 52 6.88 -3.94 -8.42
N HIS A 53 6.44 -5.06 -9.01
CA HIS A 53 5.20 -5.11 -9.78
C HIS A 53 3.96 -4.87 -8.90
N ALA A 54 3.93 -5.43 -7.70
CA ALA A 54 2.83 -5.20 -6.75
C ALA A 54 2.76 -3.72 -6.32
N LEU A 55 3.91 -3.07 -6.11
CA LEU A 55 3.96 -1.64 -5.78
C LEU A 55 3.53 -0.76 -6.96
N ALA A 56 3.91 -1.10 -8.19
CA ALA A 56 3.43 -0.41 -9.39
C ALA A 56 1.90 -0.52 -9.52
N GLY A 57 1.34 -1.71 -9.28
CA GLY A 57 -0.11 -1.92 -9.30
C GLY A 57 -0.87 -1.11 -8.24
N LEU A 58 -0.27 -0.89 -7.07
CA LEU A 58 -0.80 0.03 -6.06
C LEU A 58 -0.88 1.47 -6.60
N TYR A 59 0.19 1.97 -7.23
CA TYR A 59 0.22 3.33 -7.77
C TYR A 59 -0.82 3.53 -8.86
N GLU A 60 -0.93 2.59 -9.80
CA GLU A 60 -1.95 2.65 -10.85
C GLU A 60 -3.38 2.60 -10.29
N LEU A 61 -3.61 1.84 -9.20
CA LEU A 61 -4.90 1.81 -8.53
C LEU A 61 -5.23 3.14 -7.86
N LEU A 62 -4.29 3.70 -7.10
CA LEU A 62 -4.50 4.94 -6.35
C LEU A 62 -4.71 6.14 -7.27
N ASP A 63 -3.96 6.22 -8.36
CA ASP A 63 -4.13 7.25 -9.39
C ASP A 63 -5.56 7.22 -9.95
N ARG A 64 -6.04 6.03 -10.36
CA ARG A 64 -7.41 5.82 -10.85
C ARG A 64 -8.48 6.18 -9.83
N LEU A 65 -8.26 5.89 -8.55
CA LEU A 65 -9.21 6.21 -7.47
C LEU A 65 -9.29 7.72 -7.20
N VAL A 66 -8.18 8.43 -7.38
CA VAL A 66 -8.12 9.90 -7.30
C VAL A 66 -8.77 10.53 -8.53
N GLU A 67 -8.46 10.06 -9.74
CA GLU A 67 -9.05 10.54 -10.99
C GLU A 67 -10.57 10.37 -11.02
N SER A 68 -11.09 9.29 -10.41
CA SER A 68 -12.52 9.04 -10.27
C SER A 68 -13.18 9.74 -9.07
N GLU A 69 -12.45 10.58 -8.34
CA GLU A 69 -12.89 11.34 -7.17
C GLU A 69 -13.42 10.46 -6.01
N ARG A 70 -13.20 9.14 -6.06
CA ARG A 70 -13.62 8.19 -5.01
C ARG A 70 -12.77 8.37 -3.75
N VAL A 71 -11.48 8.62 -3.96
CA VAL A 71 -10.49 8.85 -2.89
C VAL A 71 -9.86 10.23 -3.07
N GLN A 72 -9.63 10.93 -1.96
CA GLN A 72 -8.92 12.22 -1.98
C GLN A 72 -7.42 12.00 -2.16
N VAL A 73 -6.75 12.91 -2.86
CA VAL A 73 -5.28 12.88 -3.06
C VAL A 73 -4.53 12.64 -1.75
N GLU A 74 -4.87 13.39 -0.70
CA GLU A 74 -4.23 13.26 0.62
C GLU A 74 -4.38 11.87 1.24
N THR A 75 -5.50 11.18 0.97
CA THR A 75 -5.73 9.82 1.44
C THR A 75 -4.92 8.81 0.62
N ALA A 76 -4.83 9.01 -0.69
CA ALA A 76 -4.02 8.17 -1.56
C ALA A 76 -2.52 8.30 -1.22
N GLU A 77 -2.02 9.51 -1.04
CA GLU A 77 -0.63 9.76 -0.62
C GLU A 77 -0.30 9.12 0.73
N ARG A 78 -1.21 9.24 1.72
CA ARG A 78 -1.04 8.59 3.02
C ARG A 78 -1.00 7.07 2.90
N LEU A 79 -1.89 6.48 2.09
CA LEU A 79 -1.93 5.04 1.89
C LEU A 79 -0.68 4.53 1.18
N THR A 80 -0.19 5.25 0.18
CA THR A 80 1.11 4.99 -0.46
C THR A 80 2.24 4.95 0.58
N ALA A 81 2.37 6.01 1.38
CA ALA A 81 3.44 6.10 2.37
C ALA A 81 3.37 4.96 3.41
N ASP A 82 2.16 4.57 3.82
CA ASP A 82 1.97 3.45 4.73
C ASP A 82 2.34 2.10 4.11
N VAL A 83 2.05 1.88 2.82
CA VAL A 83 2.48 0.67 2.11
C VAL A 83 3.99 0.64 1.88
N GLU A 84 4.60 1.74 1.45
CA GLU A 84 6.07 1.84 1.28
C GLU A 84 6.81 1.59 2.61
N ALA A 85 6.24 2.05 3.72
CA ALA A 85 6.79 1.81 5.06
C ALA A 85 6.72 0.34 5.52
N CYS A 86 5.96 -0.52 4.84
CA CYS A 86 6.04 -1.97 5.03
C CYS A 86 7.34 -2.54 4.42
N GLY A 87 7.93 -1.85 3.45
CA GLY A 87 9.09 -2.31 2.68
C GLY A 87 10.46 -2.05 3.30
N PRO A 88 11.55 -2.39 2.58
CA PRO A 88 12.92 -2.10 2.98
C PRO A 88 13.27 -0.62 3.00
N PHE A 89 12.44 0.23 2.37
CA PHE A 89 12.55 1.69 2.37
C PHE A 89 12.48 2.34 3.75
N ALA A 90 11.76 1.70 4.68
CA ALA A 90 11.58 2.20 6.05
C ALA A 90 12.89 2.31 6.87
N SER A 91 14.03 1.87 6.32
CA SER A 91 15.34 1.89 6.98
C SER A 91 16.14 3.19 6.76
N VAL A 92 15.58 4.21 6.09
CA VAL A 92 16.25 5.51 5.88
C VAL A 92 15.35 6.66 6.34
N VAL A 93 15.27 6.88 7.66
CA VAL A 93 15.13 8.24 8.24
C VAL A 93 15.69 8.26 9.66
#